data_AF-A0A833WG79-F1
#
_entry.id   AF-A0A833WG79-F1
#
_cell.length_a   1.000
_cell.length_b   1.000
_cell.length_c   1.000
_cell.angle_alpha   90.00
_cell.angle_beta   90.00
_cell.angle_gamma   90.00
#
_symmetry.space_group_name_H-M   'P 1'
#
loop_
_entity.id
_entity.type
_entity.pdbx_description
1 polymer ?
#
loop_
_entity_poly.entity_id
_entity_poly.type
_entity_poly.pdbx_seq_one_letter_code
_entity_poly.pdbx_strand_id
1 'polypeptide(L)'
;MENFIPTRVSKIKKDGVKRFVLINYEKPKKKIEIVKSEENSDAQTSRFNVTKNKWNKNDDAKKRELDMKRARYEVMKFGMSGFKGAEAEEAEVALAISLGAKPSKKKGINYKILQNEKKNHKETCQKDITLASSLKKSLLNDKHKKTRKSSDSLLKIYGKINKKNTG
;
A
#
# COMPACT_ATOMS: atom_id res chain seq x y z
N MET A 1 64.86 29.22 46.25
CA MET A 1 65.00 27.80 45.85
C MET A 1 64.83 27.72 44.34
N GLU A 2 65.90 27.83 43.56
CA GLU A 2 65.80 28.12 42.11
C GLU A 2 66.41 27.06 41.18
N ASN A 3 66.86 25.90 41.68
CA ASN A 3 67.56 24.90 40.85
C ASN A 3 66.78 23.58 40.68
N PHE A 4 65.48 23.63 40.37
CA PHE A 4 64.74 22.41 40.05
C PHE A 4 64.99 21.98 38.60
N ILE A 5 65.77 20.92 38.39
CA ILE A 5 66.05 20.36 37.06
C ILE A 5 64.90 19.41 36.68
N PRO A 6 64.06 19.75 35.68
CA PRO A 6 62.87 18.96 35.36
C PRO A 6 63.25 17.63 34.69
N THR A 7 62.86 16.52 35.31
CA THR A 7 63.00 15.16 34.76
C THR A 7 62.03 14.93 33.59
N ARG A 8 62.32 13.93 32.73
CA ARG A 8 61.46 13.57 31.57
C ARG A 8 59.99 13.34 31.97
N VAL A 9 59.74 12.66 33.10
CA VAL A 9 58.39 12.40 33.62
C VAL A 9 57.66 13.68 34.04
N SER A 10 58.38 14.65 34.61
CA SER A 10 57.79 15.95 34.97
C SER A 10 57.37 16.79 33.77
N LYS A 11 58.01 16.59 32.60
CA LYS A 11 57.67 17.27 31.33
C LYS A 11 56.44 16.64 30.67
N ILE A 12 56.28 15.31 30.73
CA ILE A 12 55.15 14.58 30.15
C ILE A 12 53.79 15.11 30.67
N LYS A 13 53.69 15.44 31.97
CA LYS A 13 52.44 15.98 32.54
C LYS A 13 52.10 17.39 32.03
N LYS A 14 53.10 18.23 31.80
CA LYS A 14 52.92 19.59 31.22
C LYS A 14 52.59 19.50 29.73
N ASP A 15 53.24 18.58 29.02
CA ASP A 15 53.05 18.37 27.59
C ASP A 15 51.72 17.67 27.27
N GLY A 16 51.20 16.83 28.17
CA GLY A 16 49.92 16.13 28.00
C GLY A 16 48.72 17.07 27.90
N VAL A 17 48.72 18.17 28.67
CA VAL A 17 47.69 19.22 28.57
C VAL A 17 47.84 20.01 27.26
N LYS A 18 49.07 20.24 26.80
CA LYS A 18 49.38 20.96 25.55
C LYS A 18 49.06 20.15 24.29
N ARG A 19 49.12 18.82 24.36
CA ARG A 19 48.91 17.90 23.24
C ARG A 19 47.48 17.36 23.15
N PHE A 20 46.59 17.78 24.05
CA PHE A 20 45.20 17.37 24.00
C PHE A 20 44.49 18.08 22.84
N VAL A 21 44.11 17.31 21.82
CA VAL A 21 43.30 17.79 20.69
C VAL A 21 41.97 17.07 20.74
N LEU A 22 40.90 17.80 21.09
CA LEU A 22 39.54 17.30 21.03
C LEU A 22 39.06 17.37 19.58
N ILE A 23 38.98 16.23 18.90
CA ILE A 23 38.44 16.14 17.55
C ILE A 23 37.01 15.60 17.64
N ASN A 24 36.04 16.48 17.39
CA ASN A 24 34.64 16.09 17.27
C ASN A 24 34.32 15.79 15.80
N TYR A 25 33.95 14.54 15.51
CA TYR A 25 33.49 14.15 14.18
C TYR A 25 31.97 14.23 14.10
N GLU A 26 31.45 15.11 13.26
CA GLU A 26 30.06 15.03 12.83
C GLU A 26 29.92 14.01 11.71
N LYS A 27 29.03 13.04 11.91
CA LYS A 27 28.73 12.05 10.86
C LYS A 27 28.14 12.79 9.66
N PRO A 28 28.70 12.67 8.45
CA PRO A 28 28.13 13.29 7.27
C PRO A 28 26.72 12.72 7.07
N LYS A 29 25.71 13.60 7.10
CA LYS A 29 24.35 13.22 6.74
C LYS A 29 24.36 12.87 5.26
N LYS A 30 24.03 11.61 4.94
CA LYS A 30 23.84 11.19 3.56
C LYS A 30 22.84 12.14 2.92
N LYS A 31 23.26 12.85 1.87
CA LYS A 31 22.30 13.48 0.96
C LYS A 31 21.48 12.33 0.40
N ILE A 32 20.18 12.35 0.66
CA ILE A 32 19.24 11.44 0.01
C ILE A 32 19.16 11.95 -1.43
N GLU A 33 20.06 11.46 -2.28
CA GLU A 33 19.89 11.59 -3.71
C GLU A 33 18.71 10.71 -4.08
N ILE A 34 17.62 11.33 -4.50
CA ILE A 34 16.47 10.63 -5.08
C ILE A 34 16.90 10.16 -6.47
N VAL A 35 17.71 9.10 -6.50
CA VAL A 35 18.05 8.37 -7.71
C VAL A 35 17.15 7.15 -7.79
N LYS A 36 16.51 7.02 -8.94
CA LYS A 36 15.56 5.97 -9.31
C LYS A 36 16.32 4.66 -9.61
N SER A 37 15.64 3.53 -9.42
CA SER A 37 16.00 2.12 -9.78
C SER A 37 17.23 1.53 -9.06
N GLU A 38 17.30 0.28 -8.60
CA GLU A 38 16.51 -0.94 -8.81
C GLU A 38 16.77 -1.94 -7.64
N GLU A 39 15.70 -2.61 -7.24
CA GLU A 39 15.55 -3.97 -6.67
C GLU A 39 16.71 -4.66 -5.91
N ASN A 40 16.54 -4.83 -4.58
CA ASN A 40 16.19 -6.10 -3.92
C ASN A 40 16.65 -6.14 -2.45
N SER A 41 15.92 -6.94 -1.67
CA SER A 41 16.10 -7.35 -0.27
C SER A 41 15.61 -6.39 0.83
N ASP A 42 14.47 -6.79 1.40
CA ASP A 42 14.18 -6.81 2.83
C ASP A 42 14.51 -5.55 3.63
N ALA A 43 13.71 -4.50 3.42
CA ALA A 43 13.72 -3.34 4.30
C ALA A 43 12.31 -2.84 4.59
N GLN A 44 11.82 -3.29 5.75
CA GLN A 44 11.12 -2.48 6.74
C GLN A 44 9.83 -1.76 6.28
N THR A 45 8.73 -2.30 6.78
CA THR A 45 7.45 -1.66 7.10
C THR A 45 7.62 -0.36 7.91
N SER A 46 8.15 0.72 7.32
CA SER A 46 8.16 2.05 7.94
C SER A 46 8.13 3.22 6.94
N ARG A 47 7.44 3.07 5.80
CA ARG A 47 7.24 4.19 4.85
C ARG A 47 6.04 5.08 5.13
N PHE A 48 5.28 4.84 6.19
CA PHE A 48 4.12 5.66 6.58
C PHE A 48 4.35 6.41 7.91
N ASN A 49 5.47 7.11 8.03
CA ASN A 49 5.59 8.13 9.06
C ASN A 49 4.81 9.36 8.57
N VAL A 50 3.50 9.35 8.79
CA VAL A 50 2.67 10.56 8.68
C VAL A 50 3.25 11.57 9.67
N THR A 51 3.91 12.59 9.15
CA THR A 51 4.39 13.72 9.94
C THR A 51 3.20 14.29 10.71
N LYS A 52 3.22 14.17 12.05
CA LYS A 52 2.19 14.70 12.94
C LYS A 52 2.22 16.23 12.88
N ASN A 53 1.52 16.81 11.91
CA ASN A 53 1.30 18.24 11.83
C ASN A 53 0.12 18.59 12.75
N LYS A 54 0.24 19.70 13.50
CA LYS A 54 -0.68 20.19 14.55
C LYS A 54 -2.16 20.03 14.18
N TRP A 55 -2.92 19.39 15.08
CA TRP A 55 -4.30 18.95 14.86
C TRP A 55 -5.34 20.07 15.05
N ASN A 56 -6.17 20.29 14.03
CA ASN A 56 -7.47 20.98 14.09
C ASN A 56 -8.60 19.93 14.08
N LYS A 57 -9.83 20.26 14.50
CA LYS A 57 -10.99 19.33 14.53
C LYS A 57 -11.33 18.68 13.16
N ASN A 58 -10.96 19.32 12.05
CA ASN A 58 -11.06 18.76 10.70
C ASN A 58 -10.07 17.62 10.42
N ASP A 59 -9.07 17.43 11.28
CA ASP A 59 -8.05 16.38 11.13
C ASP A 59 -8.53 15.02 11.64
N ASP A 60 -9.55 14.96 12.51
CA ASP A 60 -10.05 13.67 13.01
C ASP A 60 -10.83 12.90 11.94
N ALA A 61 -11.52 13.59 11.05
CA ALA A 61 -12.15 12.97 9.87
C ALA A 61 -11.10 12.47 8.88
N LYS A 62 -10.06 13.28 8.60
CA LYS A 62 -8.95 12.90 7.72
C LYS A 62 -8.14 11.73 8.27
N LYS A 63 -7.89 11.70 9.59
CA LYS A 63 -7.26 10.54 10.25
C LYS A 63 -8.08 9.28 10.07
N ARG A 64 -9.39 9.34 10.33
CA ARG A 64 -10.30 8.21 10.10
C ARG A 64 -10.26 7.74 8.64
N GLU A 65 -10.23 8.65 7.67
CA GLU A 65 -10.08 8.28 6.26
C GLU A 65 -8.74 7.62 5.94
N LEU A 66 -7.64 8.13 6.51
CA LEU A 66 -6.31 7.52 6.35
C LEU A 66 -6.26 6.13 6.97
N ASP A 67 -6.82 5.96 8.17
CA ASP A 67 -6.91 4.69 8.86
C ASP A 67 -7.75 3.69 8.05
N MET A 68 -8.88 4.13 7.49
CA MET A 68 -9.73 3.30 6.63
C MET A 68 -9.04 2.94 5.30
N LYS A 69 -8.29 3.86 4.69
CA LYS A 69 -7.50 3.58 3.48
C LYS A 69 -6.41 2.55 3.76
N ARG A 70 -5.74 2.66 4.92
CA ARG A 70 -4.75 1.70 5.37
C ARG A 70 -5.38 0.33 5.62
N ALA A 71 -6.47 0.26 6.36
CA ALA A 71 -7.18 -0.99 6.63
C ALA A 71 -7.63 -1.67 5.33
N ARG A 72 -8.15 -0.91 4.37
CA ARG A 72 -8.49 -1.43 3.03
C ARG A 72 -7.30 -2.06 2.32
N TYR A 73 -6.14 -1.40 2.35
CA TYR A 73 -4.92 -1.93 1.75
C TYR A 73 -4.46 -3.22 2.44
N GLU A 74 -4.47 -3.26 3.78
CA GLU A 74 -4.08 -4.44 4.55
C GLU A 74 -5.00 -5.64 4.28
N VAL A 75 -6.31 -5.40 4.19
CA VAL A 75 -7.29 -6.43 3.80
C VAL A 75 -7.01 -6.95 2.38
N MET A 76 -6.74 -6.07 1.43
CA MET A 76 -6.46 -6.48 0.04
C MET A 76 -5.16 -7.29 -0.03
N LYS A 77 -4.10 -6.83 0.63
CA LYS A 77 -2.82 -7.54 0.75
C LYS A 77 -3.00 -8.91 1.40
N PHE A 78 -3.79 -9.01 2.47
CA PHE A 78 -4.08 -10.28 3.13
C PHE A 78 -4.83 -11.25 2.21
N GLY A 79 -5.85 -10.77 1.49
CA GLY A 79 -6.59 -11.59 0.53
C GLY A 79 -5.71 -12.14 -0.59
N MET A 80 -4.73 -11.35 -1.05
CA MET A 80 -3.77 -11.78 -2.08
C MET A 80 -2.77 -12.82 -1.58
N SER A 81 -2.48 -12.87 -0.27
CA SER A 81 -1.52 -13.82 0.30
C SER A 81 -1.92 -15.29 0.11
N GLY A 82 -3.18 -15.57 -0.23
CA GLY A 82 -3.65 -16.93 -0.55
C GLY A 82 -3.37 -17.38 -1.99
N PHE A 83 -3.04 -16.47 -2.90
CA PHE A 83 -2.78 -16.81 -4.30
C PHE A 83 -1.36 -17.37 -4.49
N LYS A 84 -1.18 -18.21 -5.51
CA LYS A 84 0.12 -18.83 -5.84
C LYS A 84 0.38 -18.75 -7.34
N GLY A 85 1.65 -18.63 -7.72
CA GLY A 85 2.08 -18.59 -9.13
C GLY A 85 1.52 -17.39 -9.88
N ALA A 86 1.04 -17.61 -11.11
CA ALA A 86 0.56 -16.55 -11.99
C ALA A 86 -0.60 -15.73 -11.38
N GLU A 87 -1.50 -16.35 -10.62
CA GLU A 87 -2.61 -15.65 -9.97
C GLU A 87 -2.12 -14.63 -8.93
N ALA A 88 -1.01 -14.93 -8.25
CA ALA A 88 -0.41 -14.01 -7.29
C ALA A 88 0.19 -12.79 -7.99
N GLU A 89 0.90 -13.02 -9.10
CA GLU A 89 1.49 -11.96 -9.93
C GLU A 89 0.40 -11.04 -10.53
N GLU A 90 -0.67 -11.62 -11.06
CA GLU A 90 -1.80 -10.85 -11.59
C GLU A 90 -2.48 -9.99 -10.52
N ALA A 91 -2.67 -10.55 -9.32
CA ALA A 91 -3.25 -9.81 -8.21
C ALA A 91 -2.33 -8.68 -7.74
N GLU A 92 -1.00 -8.88 -7.75
CA GLU A 92 -0.02 -7.86 -7.40
C GLU A 92 0.00 -6.71 -8.41
N VAL A 93 -0.02 -7.03 -9.70
CA VAL A 93 -0.12 -6.02 -10.76
C VAL A 93 -1.44 -5.24 -10.63
N ALA A 94 -2.56 -5.91 -10.36
CA ALA A 94 -3.84 -5.26 -10.15
C ALA A 94 -3.83 -4.32 -8.92
N LEU A 95 -3.23 -4.75 -7.82
CA LEU A 95 -3.03 -3.93 -6.62
C LEU A 95 -2.20 -2.69 -6.94
N ALA A 96 -1.07 -2.86 -7.63
CA ALA A 96 -0.20 -1.76 -8.01
C ALA A 96 -0.94 -0.74 -8.87
N ILE A 97 -1.71 -1.19 -9.87
CA ILE A 97 -2.52 -0.31 -10.71
C ILE A 97 -3.57 0.44 -9.88
N SER A 98 -4.23 -0.23 -8.93
CA SER A 98 -5.21 0.40 -8.03
C SER A 98 -4.58 1.49 -7.15
N LEU A 99 -3.32 1.32 -6.75
CA LEU A 99 -2.53 2.33 -6.02
C LEU A 99 -2.01 3.46 -6.91
N GLY A 100 -2.28 3.42 -8.22
CA GLY A 100 -1.90 4.44 -9.18
C GLY A 100 -0.63 4.12 -9.99
N ALA A 101 -0.13 2.88 -9.93
CA ALA A 101 0.93 2.47 -10.84
C ALA A 101 0.43 2.48 -12.30
N LYS A 102 1.34 2.80 -13.22
CA LYS A 102 1.03 2.76 -14.65
C LYS A 102 0.95 1.30 -15.10
N PRO A 103 -0.12 0.86 -15.79
CA PRO A 103 -0.21 -0.49 -16.31
C PRO A 103 0.90 -0.78 -17.33
N SER A 104 1.31 -2.05 -17.40
CA SER A 104 2.33 -2.49 -18.36
C SER A 104 1.92 -2.18 -19.81
N LYS A 105 2.91 -1.91 -20.66
CA LYS A 105 2.68 -1.61 -22.08
C LYS A 105 2.23 -2.88 -22.80
N LYS A 106 1.14 -2.77 -23.57
CA LYS A 106 0.69 -3.84 -24.46
C LYS A 106 1.70 -4.04 -25.59
N LYS A 107 1.85 -5.28 -26.04
CA LYS A 107 2.64 -5.62 -27.23
C LYS A 107 2.05 -4.92 -28.46
N GLY A 108 2.91 -4.48 -29.37
CA GLY A 108 2.48 -3.94 -30.66
C GLY A 108 1.84 -5.05 -31.50
N ILE A 109 0.59 -4.85 -31.91
CA ILE A 109 -0.16 -5.79 -32.76
C ILE A 109 -0.69 -5.08 -34.00
N ASN A 110 -0.83 -5.82 -35.11
CA ASN A 110 -1.35 -5.28 -36.37
C ASN A 110 -2.78 -4.73 -36.16
N TYR A 111 -3.06 -3.57 -36.73
CA TYR A 111 -4.34 -2.87 -36.58
C TYR A 111 -5.56 -3.71 -36.96
N LYS A 112 -5.47 -4.52 -38.03
CA LYS A 112 -6.58 -5.38 -38.48
C LYS A 112 -6.91 -6.44 -37.42
N ILE A 113 -5.89 -7.00 -36.77
CA ILE A 113 -6.04 -7.98 -35.69
C ILE A 113 -6.69 -7.32 -34.47
N LEU A 114 -6.17 -6.16 -34.04
CA LEU A 114 -6.73 -5.38 -32.94
C LEU A 114 -8.21 -5.02 -33.15
N GLN A 115 -8.61 -4.66 -34.37
CA GLN A 115 -10.01 -4.36 -34.67
C GLN A 115 -10.90 -5.59 -34.51
N ASN A 116 -10.46 -6.74 -35.02
CA ASN A 116 -11.22 -7.99 -34.93
C ASN A 116 -11.38 -8.43 -33.47
N GLU A 117 -10.31 -8.39 -32.67
CA GLU A 117 -10.37 -8.68 -31.23
C GLU A 117 -11.38 -7.78 -30.50
N LYS A 118 -11.39 -6.48 -30.81
CA LYS A 118 -12.35 -5.52 -30.22
C LYS A 118 -13.80 -5.81 -30.62
N LYS A 119 -14.06 -6.26 -31.85
CA LYS A 119 -15.41 -6.64 -32.29
C LYS A 119 -15.87 -7.89 -31.55
N ASN A 120 -15.04 -8.93 -31.54
CA ASN A 120 -15.33 -10.19 -30.86
C ASN A 120 -15.60 -9.99 -29.36
N HIS A 121 -14.77 -9.19 -28.68
CA HIS A 121 -14.96 -8.89 -27.25
C HIS A 121 -16.27 -8.12 -26.97
N LYS A 122 -16.71 -7.24 -27.87
CA LYS A 122 -18.00 -6.55 -27.69
C LYS A 122 -19.16 -7.52 -27.82
N GLU A 123 -19.08 -8.44 -28.77
CA GLU A 123 -20.11 -9.45 -29.00
C GLU A 123 -20.21 -10.46 -27.84
N THR A 124 -19.07 -10.92 -27.29
CA THR A 124 -19.08 -11.81 -26.13
C THR A 124 -19.65 -11.12 -24.90
N CYS A 125 -19.23 -9.89 -24.60
CA CYS A 125 -19.80 -9.14 -23.48
C CYS A 125 -21.31 -8.89 -23.63
N GLN A 126 -21.79 -8.60 -24.84
CA GLN A 126 -23.23 -8.45 -25.08
C GLN A 126 -23.97 -9.78 -24.86
N LYS A 127 -23.42 -10.90 -25.34
CA LYS A 127 -23.99 -12.24 -25.11
C LYS A 127 -24.06 -12.55 -23.61
N ASP A 128 -22.99 -12.32 -22.86
CA ASP A 128 -22.95 -12.58 -21.41
C ASP A 128 -23.98 -11.73 -20.64
N ILE A 129 -24.14 -10.46 -21.01
CA ILE A 129 -25.17 -9.58 -20.43
C ILE A 129 -26.58 -10.11 -20.77
N THR A 130 -26.81 -10.51 -22.02
CA THR A 130 -28.12 -11.05 -22.43
C THR A 130 -28.44 -12.37 -21.74
N LEU A 131 -27.47 -13.27 -21.58
CA LEU A 131 -27.62 -14.55 -20.87
C LEU A 131 -27.85 -14.35 -19.38
N ALA A 132 -27.09 -13.46 -18.73
CA ALA A 132 -27.32 -13.10 -17.33
C ALA A 132 -28.69 -12.42 -17.14
N SER A 133 -29.19 -11.70 -18.15
CA SER A 133 -30.52 -11.09 -18.10
C SER A 133 -31.66 -12.09 -18.38
N SER A 134 -31.46 -13.08 -19.25
CA SER A 134 -32.48 -14.08 -19.60
C SER A 134 -32.66 -15.08 -18.47
N LEU A 135 -31.58 -15.50 -17.81
CA LEU A 135 -31.63 -16.33 -16.60
C LEU A 135 -32.32 -15.62 -15.43
N LYS A 136 -32.17 -14.28 -15.34
CA LYS A 136 -32.90 -13.47 -14.35
C LYS A 136 -34.39 -13.36 -14.67
N LYS A 137 -34.79 -13.33 -15.94
CA LYS A 137 -36.21 -13.24 -16.34
C LYS A 137 -36.99 -14.53 -16.06
N SER A 138 -36.38 -15.71 -16.22
CA SER A 138 -37.05 -16.99 -15.89
C SER A 138 -37.24 -17.21 -14.38
N LEU A 139 -36.38 -16.63 -13.54
CA LEU A 139 -36.47 -16.71 -12.07
C LEU A 139 -37.34 -15.61 -11.42
N LEU A 140 -37.88 -14.68 -12.21
CA LEU A 140 -38.73 -13.57 -11.72
C LEU A 140 -40.22 -13.80 -11.91
N ASN A 141 -40.61 -14.91 -12.54
CA ASN A 141 -42.00 -15.32 -12.70
C ASN A 141 -42.47 -16.13 -11.48
N ASP A 142 -42.23 -15.62 -10.28
CA ASP A 142 -42.92 -16.09 -9.09
C ASP A 142 -43.47 -14.88 -8.36
N LYS A 143 -44.80 -14.83 -8.24
CA LYS A 143 -45.54 -13.68 -7.70
C LYS A 143 -45.32 -13.59 -6.20
N HIS A 144 -44.17 -13.06 -5.78
CA HIS A 144 -43.92 -12.74 -4.38
C HIS A 144 -43.50 -11.28 -4.21
N LYS A 145 -44.18 -10.61 -3.27
CA LYS A 145 -44.07 -9.18 -2.93
C LYS A 145 -42.61 -8.70 -2.97
N LYS A 146 -42.36 -7.65 -3.77
CA LYS A 146 -41.07 -6.94 -3.84
C LYS A 146 -40.67 -6.44 -2.45
N THR A 147 -39.75 -7.14 -1.79
CA THR A 147 -38.86 -6.53 -0.82
C THR A 147 -37.63 -6.04 -1.58
N ARG A 148 -37.26 -4.76 -1.39
CA ARG A 148 -36.09 -4.16 -2.03
C ARG A 148 -34.84 -4.92 -1.57
N LYS A 149 -34.26 -5.75 -2.45
CA LYS A 149 -32.99 -6.45 -2.20
C LYS A 149 -31.88 -5.42 -2.25
N SER A 150 -31.37 -5.05 -1.07
CA SER A 150 -30.10 -4.33 -0.93
C SER A 150 -28.98 -5.19 -1.53
N SER A 151 -28.07 -4.53 -2.23
CA SER A 151 -26.97 -5.05 -3.04
C SER A 151 -26.04 -6.04 -2.31
N ASP A 152 -25.32 -6.84 -3.12
CA ASP A 152 -24.26 -7.79 -2.75
C ASP A 152 -23.33 -7.25 -1.65
N SER A 153 -23.73 -7.51 -0.41
CA SER A 153 -22.93 -7.24 0.77
C SER A 153 -22.34 -8.56 1.28
N LEU A 154 -21.07 -8.51 1.68
CA LEU A 154 -20.30 -9.58 2.31
C LEU A 154 -21.02 -10.26 3.50
N LEU A 155 -22.09 -9.66 4.02
CA LEU A 155 -22.97 -10.23 5.05
C LEU A 155 -23.75 -11.49 4.64
N LYS A 156 -23.71 -11.89 3.36
CA LYS A 156 -24.40 -13.10 2.89
C LYS A 156 -23.92 -14.38 3.60
N ILE A 157 -22.66 -14.41 4.04
CA ILE A 157 -22.03 -15.55 4.73
C ILE A 157 -22.56 -15.69 6.17
N TYR A 158 -22.91 -14.59 6.83
CA TYR A 158 -23.17 -14.57 8.27
C TYR A 158 -24.66 -14.57 8.65
N GLY A 159 -25.57 -14.67 7.69
CA GLY A 159 -27.01 -14.74 7.94
C GLY A 159 -27.60 -13.44 8.51
N LYS A 160 -28.92 -13.29 8.40
CA LYS A 160 -29.62 -12.06 8.84
C LYS A 160 -29.95 -12.15 10.33
N ILE A 161 -29.31 -11.32 11.15
CA ILE A 161 -29.60 -11.23 12.59
C ILE A 161 -30.88 -10.40 12.77
N ASN A 162 -31.96 -11.04 13.22
CA ASN A 162 -33.21 -10.35 13.56
C ASN A 162 -33.09 -9.75 14.95
N LYS A 163 -32.99 -8.42 15.07
CA LYS A 163 -33.10 -7.74 16.36
C LYS A 163 -34.54 -7.87 16.85
N LYS A 164 -34.74 -8.55 17.98
CA LYS A 164 -36.00 -8.45 18.74
C LYS A 164 -35.96 -7.14 19.51
N ASN A 165 -36.99 -6.31 19.34
CA ASN A 165 -37.15 -5.12 20.19
C ASN A 165 -37.50 -5.63 21.59
N THR A 166 -36.54 -5.58 22.50
CA THR A 166 -36.81 -5.65 23.94
C THR A 166 -37.38 -4.29 24.33
N GLY A 167 -38.65 -4.31 24.75
CA GLY A 167 -39.35 -3.14 25.30
C GLY A 167 -38.84 -2.74 26.66
#